data_AF-A0A2W5XVF6-F1
#
_entry.id   AF-A0A2W5XVF6-F1
#
_cell.length_a   1.000
_cell.length_b   1.000
_cell.length_c   1.000
_cell.angle_alpha   90.00
_cell.angle_beta   90.00
_cell.angle_gamma   90.00
#
_symmetry.space_group_name_H-M   'P 1'
#
loop_
_entity.id
_entity.type
_entity.pdbx_description
1 polymer ?
#
loop_
_entity_poly.entity_id
_entity_poly.type
_entity_poly.pdbx_seq_one_letter_code
_entity_poly.pdbx_strand_id
1 'polypeptide(L)'
;MSSGERASGGALSRQYAKLCDLRDFEDPALRSAIAELIPERDLDSHIERKVWEYAMVVLFLEDVGRLHDGTEALSVGAGDERILFWLANRLGRVVATDIYGQGTFAEPGREADSSMLTNPASHAPYPYREDHLEVRWMDARELDFADESFDVVFSVSSIEHFGSPRDVSRAAAEIGRVLRPGGARAGSHRAALSWPTGVDSRRDGLGGTHAGDGW
;
A
#
# COMPACT_ATOMS: atom_id res chain seq x y z
N MET A 1 -15.92 -32.57 -13.17
CA MET A 1 -14.59 -31.96 -13.32
C MET A 1 -14.81 -30.61 -13.98
N SER A 2 -14.97 -29.56 -13.18
CA SER A 2 -15.13 -28.18 -13.68
C SER A 2 -13.74 -27.59 -13.83
N SER A 3 -13.33 -27.36 -15.07
CA SER A 3 -12.08 -26.68 -15.42
C SER A 3 -12.19 -25.22 -15.01
N GLY A 4 -11.44 -24.84 -13.97
CA GLY A 4 -11.30 -23.46 -13.54
C GLY A 4 -10.70 -22.61 -14.66
N GLU A 5 -11.46 -21.61 -15.06
CA GLU A 5 -11.04 -20.55 -15.96
C GLU A 5 -9.93 -19.77 -15.24
N ARG A 6 -8.69 -19.88 -15.72
CA ARG A 6 -7.61 -19.02 -15.24
C ARG A 6 -8.01 -17.59 -15.61
N ALA A 7 -8.16 -16.72 -14.62
CA ALA A 7 -8.23 -15.29 -14.86
C ALA A 7 -7.04 -14.91 -15.76
N SER A 8 -7.35 -14.50 -16.98
CA SER A 8 -6.35 -14.01 -17.93
C SER A 8 -5.85 -12.67 -17.40
N GLY A 9 -4.81 -12.69 -16.58
CA GLY A 9 -4.10 -11.49 -16.20
C GLY A 9 -3.56 -10.84 -17.48
N GLY A 10 -4.20 -9.75 -17.90
CA GLY A 10 -3.71 -8.93 -19.00
C GLY A 10 -2.28 -8.46 -18.71
N ALA A 11 -1.52 -8.17 -19.77
CA ALA A 11 -0.25 -7.47 -19.59
C ALA A 11 -0.54 -6.12 -18.92
N LEU A 12 0.23 -5.78 -17.88
CA LEU A 12 0.16 -4.46 -17.25
C LEU A 12 0.38 -3.38 -18.31
N SER A 13 -0.45 -2.35 -18.30
CA SER A 13 -0.40 -1.27 -19.29
C SER A 13 0.78 -0.32 -19.06
N ARG A 14 1.38 -0.36 -17.87
CA ARG A 14 2.47 0.53 -17.43
C ARG A 14 3.37 -0.12 -16.37
N GLN A 15 4.52 0.49 -16.12
CA GLN A 15 5.43 0.09 -15.04
C GLN A 15 4.99 0.74 -13.72
N TYR A 16 4.58 -0.07 -12.75
CA TYR A 16 4.13 0.40 -11.42
C TYR A 16 5.25 0.49 -10.38
N ALA A 17 6.20 -0.44 -10.44
CA ALA A 17 7.39 -0.42 -9.59
C ALA A 17 8.45 0.51 -10.21
N LYS A 18 8.31 1.81 -9.97
CA LYS A 18 9.23 2.84 -10.45
C LYS A 18 9.28 4.05 -9.51
N LEU A 19 10.23 4.94 -9.76
CA LEU A 19 10.24 6.27 -9.20
C LEU A 19 9.18 7.17 -9.86
N CYS A 20 8.59 8.07 -9.06
CA CYS A 20 7.77 9.16 -9.58
C CYS A 20 8.57 9.97 -10.61
N ASP A 21 7.99 10.13 -11.80
CA ASP A 21 8.55 10.93 -12.89
C ASP A 21 7.57 12.05 -13.22
N LEU A 22 8.08 13.26 -13.49
CA LEU A 22 7.24 14.39 -13.87
C LEU A 22 6.44 14.10 -15.15
N ARG A 23 6.98 13.28 -16.05
CA ARG A 23 6.31 12.87 -17.29
C ARG A 23 5.09 12.00 -17.06
N ASP A 24 4.98 11.34 -15.90
CA ASP A 24 3.79 10.54 -15.60
C ASP A 24 2.53 11.41 -15.46
N PHE A 25 2.68 12.70 -15.13
CA PHE A 25 1.58 13.67 -15.07
C PHE A 25 1.07 14.12 -16.45
N GLU A 26 1.71 13.66 -17.54
CA GLU A 26 1.22 13.79 -18.91
C GLU A 26 0.24 12.66 -19.28
N ASP A 27 0.19 11.55 -18.52
CA ASP A 27 -0.74 10.44 -18.76
C ASP A 27 -2.19 10.85 -18.40
N PRO A 28 -3.13 10.86 -19.37
CA PRO A 28 -4.52 11.20 -19.10
C PRO A 28 -5.19 10.28 -18.06
N ALA A 29 -4.81 9.00 -18.01
CA ALA A 29 -5.37 8.05 -17.05
C ALA A 29 -4.95 8.41 -15.62
N LEU A 30 -3.68 8.76 -15.42
CA LEU A 30 -3.16 9.22 -14.14
C LEU A 30 -3.84 10.52 -13.69
N ARG A 31 -3.97 11.49 -14.60
CA ARG A 31 -4.66 12.76 -14.30
C ARG A 31 -6.13 12.53 -13.93
N SER A 32 -6.81 11.62 -14.63
CA SER A 32 -8.21 11.25 -14.33
C SER A 32 -8.33 10.62 -12.95
N ALA A 33 -7.45 9.67 -12.61
CA ALA A 33 -7.44 9.04 -11.29
C ALA A 33 -7.20 10.06 -10.16
N ILE A 34 -6.29 11.02 -10.35
CA ILE A 34 -6.07 12.09 -9.37
C ILE A 34 -7.30 12.99 -9.26
N ALA A 35 -7.90 13.39 -10.39
CA ALA A 35 -9.07 14.27 -10.38
C ALA A 35 -10.27 13.63 -9.66
N GLU A 36 -10.45 12.31 -9.76
CA GLU A 36 -11.48 11.59 -9.01
C GLU A 36 -11.16 11.47 -7.51
N LEU A 37 -9.89 11.24 -7.16
CA LEU A 37 -9.48 11.02 -5.78
C LEU A 37 -9.35 12.33 -5.00
N ILE A 38 -8.91 13.40 -5.66
CA ILE A 38 -8.59 14.73 -5.12
C ILE A 38 -9.09 15.82 -6.07
N PRO A 39 -10.42 16.02 -6.19
CA PRO A 39 -11.01 16.95 -7.14
C PRO A 39 -10.60 18.42 -6.94
N GLU A 40 -10.17 18.79 -5.73
CA GLU A 40 -9.65 20.13 -5.43
C GLU A 40 -8.20 20.37 -5.90
N ARG A 41 -7.51 19.33 -6.40
CA ARG A 41 -6.12 19.44 -6.85
C ARG A 41 -6.04 19.95 -8.29
N ASP A 42 -5.46 21.13 -8.45
CA ASP A 42 -5.08 21.65 -9.77
C ASP A 42 -3.67 21.14 -10.16
N LEU A 43 -3.64 20.19 -11.09
CA LEU A 43 -2.40 19.58 -11.58
C LEU A 43 -1.60 20.47 -12.53
N ASP A 44 -2.16 21.57 -13.02
CA ASP A 44 -1.43 22.50 -13.89
C ASP A 44 -0.61 23.52 -13.08
N SER A 45 -1.04 23.80 -11.85
CA SER A 45 -0.31 24.69 -10.93
C SER A 45 0.55 23.94 -9.91
N HIS A 46 0.13 22.75 -9.46
CA HIS A 46 0.86 22.03 -8.42
C HIS A 46 0.72 20.51 -8.50
N ILE A 47 1.83 19.85 -8.80
CA ILE A 47 1.99 18.39 -8.73
C ILE A 47 2.86 18.00 -7.54
N GLU A 48 2.51 16.89 -6.88
CA GLU A 48 3.25 16.34 -5.75
C GLU A 48 3.36 14.82 -5.84
N ARG A 49 4.39 14.24 -5.20
CA ARG A 49 4.67 12.80 -5.26
C ARG A 49 3.52 11.96 -4.69
N LYS A 50 2.92 12.39 -3.57
CA LYS A 50 1.90 11.58 -2.87
C LYS A 50 0.65 11.34 -3.73
N VAL A 51 0.17 12.34 -4.47
CA VAL A 51 -0.98 12.16 -5.38
C VAL A 51 -0.67 11.21 -6.53
N TRP A 52 0.58 11.20 -7.00
CA TRP A 52 1.03 10.24 -8.01
C TRP A 52 1.02 8.81 -7.45
N GLU A 53 1.47 8.59 -6.21
CA GLU A 53 1.47 7.26 -5.59
C GLU A 53 0.04 6.71 -5.46
N TYR A 54 -0.92 7.53 -5.04
CA TYR A 54 -2.32 7.14 -5.01
C TYR A 54 -2.86 6.78 -6.39
N ALA A 55 -2.59 7.61 -7.40
CA ALA A 55 -3.03 7.33 -8.77
C ALA A 55 -2.43 6.05 -9.32
N MET A 56 -1.16 5.75 -9.02
CA MET A 56 -0.52 4.50 -9.45
C MET A 56 -1.16 3.26 -8.83
N VAL A 57 -1.62 3.34 -7.56
CA VAL A 57 -2.40 2.26 -6.95
C VAL A 57 -3.74 2.08 -7.66
N VAL A 58 -4.47 3.17 -7.94
CA VAL A 58 -5.75 3.12 -8.67
C VAL A 58 -5.57 2.47 -10.04
N LEU A 59 -4.63 2.97 -10.83
CA LEU A 59 -4.33 2.46 -12.17
C LEU A 59 -3.90 0.99 -12.16
N PHE A 60 -3.14 0.57 -11.14
CA PHE A 60 -2.76 -0.83 -10.98
C PHE A 60 -3.99 -1.71 -10.70
N LEU A 61 -4.87 -1.29 -9.80
CA LEU A 61 -6.11 -2.00 -9.49
C LEU A 61 -7.01 -2.15 -10.71
N GLU A 62 -7.07 -1.14 -11.58
CA GLU A 62 -7.79 -1.21 -12.85
C GLU A 62 -7.17 -2.23 -13.80
N ASP A 63 -5.85 -2.16 -14.03
CA ASP A 63 -5.12 -3.06 -14.94
C ASP A 63 -5.27 -4.54 -14.54
N VAL A 64 -5.26 -4.83 -13.23
CA VAL A 64 -5.38 -6.19 -12.70
C VAL A 64 -6.83 -6.60 -12.47
N GLY A 65 -7.79 -5.75 -12.83
CA GLY A 65 -9.23 -6.03 -12.75
C GLY A 65 -9.74 -6.20 -11.31
N ARG A 66 -9.15 -5.49 -10.35
CA ARG A 66 -9.48 -5.55 -8.91
C ARG A 66 -10.13 -4.28 -8.36
N LEU A 67 -10.41 -3.28 -9.20
CA LEU A 67 -11.18 -2.11 -8.80
C LEU A 67 -12.69 -2.37 -8.88
N HIS A 68 -13.22 -3.23 -8.00
CA HIS A 68 -14.66 -3.54 -7.94
C HIS A 68 -15.09 -4.04 -6.55
N ASP A 69 -16.41 -4.05 -6.30
CA ASP A 69 -17.05 -4.36 -5.02
C ASP A 69 -16.87 -5.82 -4.54
N GLY A 70 -16.21 -6.66 -5.33
CA GLY A 70 -15.88 -8.04 -4.97
C GLY A 70 -14.44 -8.23 -4.49
N THR A 71 -13.67 -7.15 -4.38
CA THR A 71 -12.26 -7.19 -3.97
C THR A 71 -12.11 -6.84 -2.49
N GLU A 72 -11.29 -7.61 -1.79
CA GLU A 72 -10.81 -7.30 -0.44
C GLU A 72 -9.35 -6.83 -0.47
N ALA A 73 -9.09 -5.63 0.04
CA ALA A 73 -7.78 -5.00 0.03
C ALA A 73 -7.23 -4.74 1.45
N LEU A 74 -5.91 -4.86 1.59
CA LEU A 74 -5.16 -4.46 2.78
C LEU A 74 -4.20 -3.31 2.44
N SER A 75 -4.26 -2.22 3.20
CA SER A 75 -3.23 -1.17 3.24
C SER A 75 -2.35 -1.37 4.47
N VAL A 76 -1.03 -1.41 4.27
CA VAL A 76 -0.02 -1.60 5.33
C VAL A 76 0.81 -0.33 5.53
N GLY A 77 0.86 0.16 6.76
CA GLY A 77 1.40 1.49 7.08
C GLY A 77 0.49 2.57 6.49
N ALA A 78 -0.81 2.44 6.75
CA ALA A 78 -1.87 3.13 6.02
C ALA A 78 -2.11 4.58 6.47
N GLY A 79 -1.70 4.96 7.67
CA GLY A 79 -2.02 6.24 8.28
C GLY A 79 -3.50 6.61 8.15
N ASP A 80 -3.78 7.87 7.81
CA ASP A 80 -5.10 8.40 7.48
C ASP A 80 -5.23 8.77 5.98
N GLU A 81 -4.53 8.00 5.14
CA GLU A 81 -4.42 8.30 3.72
C GLU A 81 -5.77 8.41 3.01
N ARG A 82 -5.89 9.46 2.20
CA ARG A 82 -7.10 9.75 1.43
C ARG A 82 -7.58 8.60 0.52
N ILE A 83 -6.64 7.81 -0.02
CA ILE A 83 -6.98 6.68 -0.89
C ILE A 83 -7.80 5.60 -0.17
N LEU A 84 -7.69 5.47 1.16
CA LEU A 84 -8.46 4.51 1.94
C LEU A 84 -9.96 4.76 1.80
N PHE A 85 -10.36 6.02 2.03
CA PHE A 85 -11.76 6.46 1.92
C PHE A 85 -12.26 6.38 0.47
N TRP A 86 -11.39 6.66 -0.50
CA TRP A 86 -11.73 6.53 -1.92
C TRP A 86 -12.01 5.08 -2.32
N LEU A 87 -11.15 4.16 -1.88
CA LEU A 87 -11.26 2.73 -2.17
C LEU A 87 -12.42 2.09 -1.42
N ALA A 88 -12.73 2.53 -0.20
CA ALA A 88 -13.91 2.06 0.54
C ALA A 88 -15.21 2.30 -0.25
N ASN A 89 -15.26 3.33 -1.10
CA ASN A 89 -16.40 3.60 -1.99
C ASN A 89 -16.47 2.68 -3.22
N ARG A 90 -15.44 1.88 -3.52
CA ARG A 90 -15.32 1.11 -4.77
C ARG A 90 -15.05 -0.39 -4.55
N LEU A 91 -14.45 -0.75 -3.42
CA LEU A 91 -14.10 -2.12 -3.06
C LEU A 91 -15.09 -2.71 -2.07
N GLY A 92 -15.15 -4.03 -2.02
CA GLY A 92 -16.03 -4.75 -1.09
C GLY A 92 -15.57 -4.62 0.36
N ARG A 93 -14.26 -4.51 0.58
CA ARG A 93 -13.68 -4.25 1.89
C ARG A 93 -12.26 -3.69 1.78
N VAL A 94 -11.95 -2.69 2.58
CA VAL A 94 -10.62 -2.14 2.78
C VAL A 94 -10.25 -2.29 4.24
N VAL A 95 -9.12 -2.94 4.51
CA VAL A 95 -8.52 -2.98 5.84
C VAL A 95 -7.30 -2.09 5.85
N ALA A 96 -7.26 -1.10 6.73
CA ALA A 96 -6.13 -0.21 6.96
C ALA A 96 -5.40 -0.64 8.23
N THR A 97 -4.09 -0.85 8.12
CA THR A 97 -3.23 -1.20 9.25
C THR A 97 -2.09 -0.23 9.41
N ASP A 98 -1.84 0.18 10.65
CA ASP A 98 -0.68 0.98 11.03
C ASP A 98 -0.40 0.79 12.54
N ILE A 99 0.72 1.32 13.03
CA ILE A 99 1.07 1.34 14.45
C ILE A 99 0.38 2.48 15.22
N TYR A 100 -0.67 3.09 14.65
CA TYR A 100 -1.47 4.22 15.16
C TYR A 100 -1.26 4.58 16.64
N GLY A 101 -0.87 5.84 16.91
CA GLY A 101 -0.53 6.29 18.27
C GLY A 101 0.92 5.97 18.68
N GLN A 102 1.73 5.39 17.79
CA GLN A 102 3.16 5.11 18.01
C GLN A 102 4.02 5.66 16.86
N GLY A 103 5.31 5.87 17.16
CA GLY A 103 6.28 6.36 16.18
C GLY A 103 6.21 7.88 15.93
N THR A 104 7.06 8.35 15.02
CA THR A 104 7.22 9.79 14.71
C THR A 104 6.04 10.42 13.98
N PHE A 105 5.11 9.60 13.47
CA PHE A 105 3.94 10.03 12.72
C PHE A 105 2.64 10.00 13.54
N ALA A 106 2.71 9.70 14.84
CA ALA A 106 1.56 9.58 15.73
C ALA A 106 1.21 10.82 16.55
N GLU A 107 1.93 11.94 16.37
CA GLU A 107 1.51 13.21 16.97
C GLU A 107 0.10 13.59 16.51
N PRO A 108 -0.73 14.22 17.37
CA PRO A 108 -2.09 14.59 16.99
C PRO A 108 -2.16 15.40 15.69
N GLY A 109 -3.02 14.99 14.77
CA GLY A 109 -3.17 15.60 13.44
C GLY A 109 -2.10 15.21 12.41
N ARG A 110 -1.28 14.18 12.68
CA ARG A 110 -0.41 13.53 11.68
C ARG A 110 -0.99 12.20 11.21
N GLU A 111 -0.36 11.63 10.18
CA GLU A 111 -0.86 10.48 9.43
C GLU A 111 -1.18 9.26 10.31
N ALA A 112 -0.46 9.00 11.40
CA ALA A 112 -0.70 7.85 12.28
C ALA A 112 -1.39 8.23 13.61
N ASP A 113 -2.25 9.25 13.61
CA ASP A 113 -3.05 9.61 14.79
C ASP A 113 -3.92 8.43 15.26
N SER A 114 -3.89 8.17 16.57
CA SER A 114 -4.70 7.15 17.22
C SER A 114 -6.21 7.31 17.02
N SER A 115 -6.71 8.51 16.72
CA SER A 115 -8.14 8.73 16.46
C SER A 115 -8.66 7.95 15.26
N MET A 116 -7.80 7.58 14.30
CA MET A 116 -8.17 6.70 13.18
C MET A 116 -8.72 5.35 13.64
N LEU A 117 -8.30 4.83 14.80
CA LEU A 117 -8.79 3.55 15.33
C LEU A 117 -10.25 3.62 15.82
N THR A 118 -10.69 4.80 16.25
CA THR A 118 -11.99 4.98 16.93
C THR A 118 -12.97 5.85 16.15
N ASN A 119 -12.48 6.70 15.27
CA ASN A 119 -13.26 7.64 14.48
C ASN A 119 -12.62 7.91 13.10
N PRO A 120 -12.49 6.91 12.22
CA PRO A 120 -11.93 7.13 10.88
C PRO A 120 -12.66 8.24 10.10
N ALA A 121 -13.97 8.39 10.34
CA ALA A 121 -14.79 9.41 9.69
C ALA A 121 -14.33 10.85 9.94
N SER A 122 -13.65 11.16 11.06
CA SER A 122 -13.10 12.53 11.26
C SER A 122 -11.88 12.85 10.40
N HIS A 123 -11.26 11.84 9.78
CA HIS A 123 -10.14 12.01 8.85
C HIS A 123 -10.59 12.00 7.39
N ALA A 124 -11.83 11.57 7.12
CA ALA A 124 -12.34 11.43 5.78
C ALA A 124 -12.53 12.81 5.10
N PRO A 125 -11.93 13.05 3.93
CA PRO A 125 -12.12 14.31 3.20
C PRO A 125 -13.50 14.41 2.51
N TYR A 126 -14.26 13.32 2.47
CA TYR A 126 -15.58 13.23 1.86
C TYR A 126 -16.36 12.02 2.44
N PRO A 127 -17.69 11.96 2.24
CA PRO A 127 -18.49 10.80 2.62
C PRO A 127 -17.97 9.50 1.98
N TYR A 128 -17.97 8.42 2.75
CA TYR A 128 -17.60 7.10 2.27
C TYR A 128 -18.47 6.01 2.91
N ARG A 129 -18.39 4.80 2.37
CA ARG A 129 -19.02 3.60 2.94
C ARG A 129 -18.26 3.19 4.21
N GLU A 130 -18.72 3.67 5.37
CA GLU A 130 -18.03 3.42 6.64
C GLU A 130 -17.91 1.93 6.99
N ASP A 131 -18.91 1.13 6.62
CA ASP A 131 -18.93 -0.33 6.79
C ASP A 131 -17.95 -1.08 5.86
N HIS A 132 -17.35 -0.39 4.89
CA HIS A 132 -16.35 -0.93 3.97
C HIS A 132 -14.90 -0.64 4.38
N LEU A 133 -14.68 0.20 5.40
CA LEU A 133 -13.35 0.50 5.92
C LEU A 133 -13.18 -0.02 7.34
N GLU A 134 -12.25 -0.93 7.51
CA GLU A 134 -11.84 -1.45 8.81
C GLU A 134 -10.44 -0.91 9.14
N VAL A 135 -10.28 -0.26 10.30
CA VAL A 135 -8.98 0.25 10.75
C VAL A 135 -8.49 -0.58 11.93
N ARG A 136 -7.24 -1.05 11.89
CA ARG A 136 -6.64 -1.85 12.95
C ARG A 136 -5.25 -1.35 13.28
N TRP A 137 -4.90 -1.40 14.56
CA TRP A 137 -3.52 -1.30 14.98
C TRP A 137 -2.81 -2.61 14.66
N MET A 138 -1.74 -2.58 13.86
CA MET A 138 -0.87 -3.73 13.60
C MET A 138 0.54 -3.29 13.21
N ASP A 139 1.52 -4.08 13.62
CA ASP A 139 2.89 -3.99 13.12
C ASP A 139 2.98 -4.71 11.76
N ALA A 140 3.51 -4.04 10.74
CA ALA A 140 3.68 -4.61 9.40
C ALA A 140 4.52 -5.90 9.38
N ARG A 141 5.35 -6.13 10.40
CA ARG A 141 6.21 -7.30 10.56
C ARG A 141 5.47 -8.51 11.14
N GLU A 142 4.25 -8.33 11.62
CA GLU A 142 3.44 -9.36 12.28
C GLU A 142 1.95 -9.05 12.08
N LEU A 143 1.44 -9.42 10.91
CA LEU A 143 0.06 -9.17 10.51
C LEU A 143 -0.85 -10.27 11.08
N ASP A 144 -1.78 -9.90 11.97
CA ASP A 144 -2.74 -10.83 12.57
C ASP A 144 -3.91 -11.13 11.61
N PHE A 145 -3.58 -11.73 10.48
CA PHE A 145 -4.50 -12.26 9.48
C PHE A 145 -4.07 -13.68 9.10
N ALA A 146 -5.03 -14.49 8.68
CA ALA A 146 -4.72 -15.79 8.08
C ALA A 146 -3.97 -15.63 6.76
N ASP A 147 -3.29 -16.68 6.34
CA ASP A 147 -2.69 -16.77 5.01
C ASP A 147 -3.78 -16.57 3.95
N GLU A 148 -3.42 -15.95 2.82
CA GLU A 148 -4.32 -15.81 1.66
C GLU A 148 -5.65 -15.09 1.99
N SER A 149 -5.60 -14.10 2.89
CA SER A 149 -6.78 -13.34 3.32
C SER A 149 -7.24 -12.27 2.34
N PHE A 150 -6.36 -11.71 1.51
CA PHE A 150 -6.67 -10.52 0.69
C PHE A 150 -6.42 -10.73 -0.80
N ASP A 151 -7.25 -10.12 -1.64
CA ASP A 151 -7.07 -10.09 -3.10
C ASP A 151 -5.98 -9.08 -3.51
N VAL A 152 -5.85 -7.99 -2.75
CA VAL A 152 -4.85 -6.95 -2.97
C VAL A 152 -4.19 -6.54 -1.66
N VAL A 153 -2.87 -6.36 -1.70
CA VAL A 153 -2.13 -5.71 -0.62
C VAL A 153 -1.31 -4.56 -1.19
N PHE A 154 -1.38 -3.39 -0.57
CA PHE A 154 -0.62 -2.21 -0.98
C PHE A 154 -0.04 -1.46 0.22
N SER A 155 0.96 -0.64 -0.06
CA SER A 155 1.60 0.27 0.90
C SER A 155 2.16 1.48 0.16
N VAL A 156 1.92 2.68 0.68
CA VAL A 156 2.20 3.95 0.01
C VAL A 156 3.11 4.81 0.88
N SER A 157 4.38 4.99 0.47
CA SER A 157 5.40 5.76 1.22
C SER A 157 5.63 5.31 2.69
N SER A 158 5.47 4.02 3.00
CA SER A 158 5.60 3.51 4.38
C SER A 158 6.63 2.39 4.57
N ILE A 159 7.04 1.65 3.53
CA ILE A 159 7.94 0.49 3.73
C ILE A 159 9.38 0.95 4.06
N GLU A 160 9.79 2.12 3.57
CA GLU A 160 11.04 2.78 3.99
C GLU A 160 11.08 3.07 5.49
N HIS A 161 9.91 3.00 6.12
CA HIS A 161 9.64 3.29 7.50
C HIS A 161 9.35 2.02 8.31
N PHE A 162 9.81 0.84 7.90
CA PHE A 162 9.62 -0.38 8.71
C PHE A 162 10.84 -0.78 9.55
N GLY A 163 11.93 0.00 9.47
CA GLY A 163 13.12 -0.18 10.30
C GLY A 163 14.29 -0.74 9.52
N SER A 164 14.93 -1.79 10.04
CA SER A 164 16.12 -2.37 9.41
C SER A 164 15.77 -3.12 8.11
N PRO A 165 16.74 -3.43 7.24
CA PRO A 165 16.50 -4.29 6.07
C PRO A 165 15.87 -5.65 6.42
N ARG A 166 16.15 -6.18 7.62
CA ARG A 166 15.54 -7.41 8.12
C ARG A 166 14.06 -7.21 8.44
N ASP A 167 13.71 -6.07 9.03
CA ASP A 167 12.32 -5.71 9.33
C ASP A 167 11.51 -5.53 8.04
N VAL A 168 12.08 -4.82 7.05
CA VAL A 168 11.49 -4.69 5.71
C VAL A 168 11.28 -6.05 5.06
N SER A 169 12.26 -6.94 5.15
CA SER A 169 12.13 -8.31 4.62
C SER A 169 11.04 -9.10 5.35
N ARG A 170 10.87 -8.91 6.66
CA ARG A 170 9.82 -9.57 7.45
C ARG A 170 8.44 -9.04 7.06
N ALA A 171 8.28 -7.73 6.92
CA ALA A 171 7.04 -7.12 6.44
C ALA A 171 6.68 -7.56 5.01
N ALA A 172 7.67 -7.63 4.11
CA ALA A 172 7.45 -8.15 2.76
C ALA A 172 7.03 -9.62 2.76
N ALA A 173 7.51 -10.44 3.71
CA ALA A 173 7.08 -11.82 3.88
C ALA A 173 5.65 -11.93 4.43
N GLU A 174 5.24 -11.04 5.34
CA GLU A 174 3.86 -10.97 5.84
C GLU A 174 2.88 -10.53 4.75
N ILE A 175 3.20 -9.46 4.01
CA ILE A 175 2.47 -9.07 2.78
C ILE A 175 2.44 -10.24 1.78
N GLY A 176 3.55 -10.97 1.72
CA GLY A 176 3.73 -12.30 1.14
C GLY A 176 2.59 -13.26 1.41
N ARG A 177 2.44 -13.52 2.70
CA ARG A 177 1.62 -14.56 3.29
C ARG A 177 0.13 -14.26 3.23
N VAL A 178 -0.27 -13.01 3.48
CA VAL A 178 -1.69 -12.63 3.56
C VAL A 178 -2.34 -12.39 2.18
N LEU A 179 -1.56 -12.34 1.10
CA LEU A 179 -2.09 -12.20 -0.26
C LEU A 179 -2.53 -13.56 -0.83
N ARG A 180 -3.74 -13.63 -1.40
CA ARG A 180 -4.26 -14.79 -2.13
C ARG A 180 -3.39 -15.16 -3.35
N PRO A 181 -3.31 -16.45 -3.72
CA PRO A 181 -2.77 -16.86 -5.00
C PRO A 181 -3.54 -16.21 -6.16
N GLY A 182 -2.82 -15.53 -7.07
CA GLY A 182 -3.46 -14.73 -8.13
C GLY A 182 -4.01 -13.38 -7.65
N GLY A 183 -3.77 -13.01 -6.40
CA GLY A 183 -3.91 -11.64 -5.91
C GLY A 183 -2.83 -10.72 -6.47
N ALA A 184 -3.04 -9.42 -6.33
CA ALA A 184 -2.18 -8.38 -6.89
C ALA A 184 -1.49 -7.58 -5.78
N ARG A 185 -0.22 -7.17 -5.97
CA ARG A 185 0.49 -6.28 -5.03
C ARG A 185 0.85 -4.96 -5.70
N ALA A 186 0.50 -3.84 -5.06
CA ALA A 186 0.92 -2.51 -5.47
C ALA A 186 1.90 -1.90 -4.46
N GLY A 187 2.94 -1.22 -4.93
CA GLY A 187 3.87 -0.48 -4.06
C GLY A 187 4.79 0.43 -4.88
N SER A 188 4.93 1.68 -4.45
CA SER A 188 5.72 2.71 -5.13
C SER A 188 7.10 2.85 -4.48
N HIS A 189 7.99 1.87 -4.66
CA HIS A 189 9.37 1.98 -4.15
C HIS A 189 10.39 2.31 -5.24
N ARG A 190 11.22 3.31 -4.91
CA ARG A 190 12.39 3.78 -5.67
C ARG A 190 13.23 2.59 -6.15
N ALA A 191 13.33 2.44 -7.47
CA ALA A 191 14.10 1.39 -8.13
C ALA A 191 15.55 1.32 -7.61
N ALA A 192 15.90 0.19 -6.98
CA ALA A 192 17.20 -0.48 -7.09
C ALA A 192 17.16 -1.81 -6.30
N LEU A 193 16.61 -2.86 -6.92
CA LEU A 193 17.00 -4.24 -6.59
C LEU A 193 17.33 -4.95 -7.91
N SER A 194 18.48 -4.62 -8.50
CA SER A 194 19.13 -5.54 -9.42
C SER A 194 19.82 -6.62 -8.59
N TRP A 195 19.40 -7.88 -8.74
CA TRP A 195 20.16 -9.03 -8.27
C TRP A 195 20.64 -9.84 -9.47
N PRO A 196 21.93 -9.80 -9.84
CA PRO A 196 22.54 -10.91 -10.53
C PRO A 196 22.73 -12.02 -9.51
N THR A 197 22.07 -13.15 -9.75
CA THR A 197 22.34 -14.39 -9.03
C THR A 197 23.80 -14.83 -9.26
N GLY A 198 24.52 -15.13 -8.18
CA GLY A 198 25.84 -15.73 -8.26
C GLY A 198 26.50 -15.93 -6.89
N VAL A 199 26.28 -17.12 -6.29
CA VAL A 199 27.20 -17.99 -5.51
C VAL A 199 28.47 -17.29 -4.94
N ASP A 200 28.83 -17.33 -3.64
CA ASP A 200 29.11 -18.50 -2.81
C ASP A 200 29.13 -18.15 -1.30
N SER A 201 28.93 -19.19 -0.52
CA SER A 201 28.95 -19.34 0.92
C SER A 201 30.32 -19.13 1.62
N ARG A 202 30.22 -18.64 2.87
CA ARG A 202 31.08 -18.84 4.07
C ARG A 202 32.02 -17.69 4.50
N ARG A 203 31.94 -17.46 5.83
CA ARG A 203 32.96 -16.95 6.80
C ARG A 203 33.29 -15.45 6.66
N ASP A 204 33.28 -14.59 7.67
CA ASP A 204 33.50 -14.66 9.13
C ASP A 204 32.55 -13.64 9.82
N GLY A 205 32.04 -13.82 11.04
CA GLY A 205 32.75 -13.66 12.32
C GLY A 205 32.67 -12.20 12.84
N LEU A 206 32.17 -12.04 14.08
CA LEU A 206 32.04 -10.80 14.90
C LEU A 206 30.76 -9.98 14.59
N GLY A 207 29.82 -9.75 15.50
CA GLY A 207 29.92 -9.44 16.93
C GLY A 207 29.51 -7.97 17.11
N GLY A 208 28.25 -7.70 17.46
CA GLY A 208 27.77 -6.33 17.65
C GLY A 208 26.30 -6.28 18.07
N THR A 209 26.07 -5.65 19.21
CA THR A 209 24.87 -5.65 20.06
C THR A 209 23.64 -5.00 19.44
N HIS A 210 22.48 -5.61 19.74
CA HIS A 210 21.15 -5.01 19.62
C HIS A 210 21.06 -3.68 20.37
N ALA A 211 20.61 -2.64 19.67
CA ALA A 211 19.73 -1.61 20.19
C ALA A 211 18.65 -1.43 19.13
N GLY A 212 17.50 -2.03 19.39
CA GLY A 212 16.29 -1.80 18.61
C GLY A 212 15.67 -0.53 19.13
N ASP A 213 15.66 0.50 18.30
CA ASP A 213 14.74 1.62 18.44
C ASP A 213 13.94 1.65 17.15
N GLY A 214 12.69 1.24 17.30
CA GLY A 214 11.74 1.01 16.24
C GLY A 214 11.11 2.29 15.71
N TRP A 215 10.40 2.07 14.60
CA TRP A 215 9.22 2.80 14.19
C TRP A 215 8.10 2.64 15.20
#